data_AF-A0A7X8ZJU8-F1
#
_entry.id   AF-A0A7X8ZJU8-F1
#
_cell.length_a   1.000
_cell.length_b   1.000
_cell.length_c   1.000
_cell.angle_alpha   90.00
_cell.angle_beta   90.00
_cell.angle_gamma   90.00
#
_symmetry.space_group_name_H-M   'P 1'
#
loop_
_entity.id
_entity.type
_entity.pdbx_description
1 polymer ?
#
loop_
_entity_poly.entity_id
_entity_poly.type
_entity_poly.pdbx_seq_one_letter_code
_entity_poly.pdbx_strand_id
1 'polypeptide(L)'
;PLPPGYKACHLWQIVRHWQKLGTIFLNDLPTLKMVMPSIREKSRANLADLPKLGLGPFSRAYFRQMLSNYCQRDEEMLITNAASRCRRTLQMLKMFLGGGNLRTFGREHPDFPLSKVQLFRAETRSKPDAEVWESYWRFLSVRLECFQFFGFAYYELPFFAGLAALLLTYPLALAHARISATSQGRTDIAAEDVQYAVASLDHCHGRSPRLKFKFSRNAENYFFPVRYPFLVFALGMH
;
A
#
# COMPACT_ATOMS: atom_id res chain seq x y z
N PRO A 1 12.71 -8.72 -16.62
CA PRO A 1 11.50 -8.61 -15.76
C PRO A 1 11.43 -7.17 -15.21
N LEU A 2 10.22 -6.58 -15.08
CA LEU A 2 10.11 -5.23 -14.48
C LEU A 2 10.44 -5.33 -12.99
N PRO A 3 11.23 -4.41 -12.44
CA PRO A 3 11.44 -4.34 -11.01
C PRO A 3 10.12 -4.13 -10.25
N PRO A 4 10.05 -4.50 -8.96
CA PRO A 4 8.79 -4.49 -8.21
C PRO A 4 8.05 -3.16 -8.22
N GLY A 5 8.76 -2.03 -8.07
CA GLY A 5 8.15 -0.70 -8.08
C GLY A 5 7.55 -0.34 -9.43
N TYR A 6 8.30 -0.61 -10.50
CA TYR A 6 7.83 -0.41 -11.87
C TYR A 6 6.68 -1.34 -12.24
N LYS A 7 6.68 -2.58 -11.77
CA LYS A 7 5.57 -3.52 -11.95
C LYS A 7 4.31 -3.02 -11.26
N ALA A 8 4.42 -2.50 -10.04
CA ALA A 8 3.29 -1.91 -9.32
C ALA A 8 2.74 -0.66 -10.04
N CYS A 9 3.61 0.22 -10.55
CA CYS A 9 3.18 1.38 -11.34
C CYS A 9 2.56 0.99 -12.69
N HIS A 10 3.05 -0.08 -13.32
CA HIS A 10 2.47 -0.60 -14.57
C HIS A 10 1.03 -1.08 -14.35
N LEU A 11 0.79 -1.87 -13.30
CA LEU A 11 -0.55 -2.31 -12.91
C LEU A 11 -1.47 -1.12 -12.60
N TRP A 12 -0.95 -0.14 -11.85
CA TRP A 12 -1.68 1.10 -11.58
C TRP A 12 -2.13 1.82 -12.86
N GLN A 13 -1.24 1.98 -13.84
CA GLN A 13 -1.59 2.63 -15.11
C GLN A 13 -2.67 1.86 -15.87
N ILE A 14 -2.60 0.52 -15.90
CA ILE A 14 -3.62 -0.32 -16.54
C ILE A 14 -4.98 -0.09 -15.87
N VAL A 15 -5.04 -0.16 -14.53
CA VAL A 15 -6.30 0.05 -13.80
C VAL A 15 -6.86 1.44 -14.01
N ARG A 16 -6.00 2.47 -14.10
CA ARG A 16 -6.46 3.83 -14.45
C ARG A 16 -7.04 3.94 -15.85
N HIS A 17 -6.47 3.24 -16.82
CA HIS A 17 -7.05 3.19 -18.16
C HIS A 17 -8.41 2.50 -18.15
N TRP A 18 -8.52 1.36 -17.46
CA TRP A 18 -9.80 0.66 -17.29
C TRP A 18 -10.87 1.51 -16.62
N GLN A 19 -10.50 2.27 -15.58
CA GLN A 19 -11.43 3.18 -14.91
C GLN A 19 -11.93 4.29 -15.85
N LYS A 20 -11.08 4.79 -16.76
CA LYS A 20 -11.46 5.79 -17.76
C LYS A 20 -12.37 5.22 -18.85
N LEU A 21 -12.13 3.98 -19.27
CA LEU A 21 -12.95 3.29 -20.28
C LEU A 21 -14.35 2.94 -19.77
N GLY A 22 -14.49 2.76 -18.45
CA GLY A 22 -15.77 2.49 -17.80
C GLY A 22 -16.22 1.03 -17.94
N THR A 23 -17.24 0.67 -17.16
CA THR A 23 -17.71 -0.73 -17.05
C THR A 23 -18.37 -1.25 -18.33
N ILE A 24 -19.03 -0.38 -19.09
CA ILE A 24 -19.70 -0.73 -20.35
C ILE A 24 -18.68 -1.30 -21.35
N PHE A 25 -17.55 -0.60 -21.51
CA PHE A 25 -16.48 -1.03 -22.41
C PHE A 25 -15.80 -2.32 -21.92
N LEU A 26 -15.61 -2.46 -20.61
CA LEU A 26 -14.97 -3.66 -20.05
C LEU A 26 -15.80 -4.93 -20.18
N ASN A 27 -17.13 -4.79 -20.30
CA ASN A 27 -18.03 -5.93 -20.51
C ASN A 27 -18.03 -6.41 -21.98
N ASP A 28 -17.54 -5.61 -22.92
CA ASP A 28 -17.34 -6.00 -24.32
C ASP A 28 -16.02 -6.78 -24.48
N LEU A 29 -16.06 -8.07 -24.13
CA LEU A 29 -14.90 -8.96 -24.15
C LEU A 29 -14.17 -9.03 -25.51
N PRO A 30 -14.87 -9.09 -26.67
CA PRO A 30 -14.21 -9.02 -27.98
C PRO A 30 -13.37 -7.75 -28.16
N THR A 31 -13.94 -6.58 -27.92
CA THR A 31 -13.23 -5.31 -28.08
C THR A 31 -12.11 -5.17 -27.08
N LEU A 32 -12.34 -5.58 -25.83
CA LEU A 32 -11.32 -5.57 -24.77
C LEU A 32 -10.10 -6.41 -25.19
N LYS A 33 -10.31 -7.64 -25.68
CA LYS A 33 -9.22 -8.51 -26.16
C LYS A 33 -8.38 -7.85 -27.27
N MET A 34 -9.01 -7.09 -28.16
CA MET A 34 -8.34 -6.38 -29.24
C MET A 34 -7.49 -5.21 -28.74
N VAL A 35 -7.99 -4.41 -27.79
CA VAL A 35 -7.28 -3.21 -27.32
C VAL A 35 -6.28 -3.48 -26.19
N MET A 36 -6.43 -4.58 -25.46
CA MET A 36 -5.59 -4.90 -24.29
C MET A 36 -4.08 -4.94 -24.59
N PRO A 37 -3.59 -5.51 -25.70
CA PRO A 37 -2.17 -5.45 -26.06
C PRO A 37 -1.65 -4.01 -26.17
N SER A 38 -2.40 -3.15 -26.88
CA SER A 38 -2.09 -1.72 -27.03
C SER A 38 -2.08 -0.98 -25.69
N ILE A 39 -3.07 -1.25 -24.81
CA ILE A 39 -3.10 -0.66 -23.46
C ILE A 39 -1.87 -1.07 -22.66
N ARG A 40 -1.47 -2.35 -22.72
CA ARG A 40 -0.30 -2.87 -21.99
C ARG A 40 1.00 -2.25 -22.49
N GLU A 41 1.14 -2.09 -23.81
CA GLU A 41 2.30 -1.48 -24.45
C GLU A 41 2.41 0.00 -24.12
N LYS A 42 1.33 0.77 -24.31
CA LYS A 42 1.29 2.19 -23.95
C LYS A 42 1.56 2.42 -22.46
N SER A 43 0.96 1.58 -21.60
CA SER A 43 1.21 1.65 -20.15
C SER A 43 2.66 1.31 -19.80
N ARG A 44 3.35 0.50 -20.61
CA ARG A 44 4.77 0.21 -20.42
C ARG A 44 5.65 1.38 -20.88
N ALA A 45 5.35 1.97 -22.02
CA ALA A 45 6.08 3.13 -22.55
C ALA A 45 6.02 4.32 -21.56
N ASN A 46 4.83 4.59 -21.00
CA ASN A 46 4.59 5.62 -20.00
C ASN A 46 5.31 5.39 -18.65
N LEU A 47 6.00 4.25 -18.45
CA LEU A 47 6.81 4.05 -17.24
C LEU A 47 8.08 4.90 -17.26
N ALA A 48 8.60 5.24 -18.45
CA ALA A 48 9.78 6.09 -18.60
C ALA A 48 9.51 7.53 -18.10
N ASP A 49 8.28 8.00 -18.30
CA ASP A 49 7.83 9.36 -17.95
C ASP A 49 7.28 9.47 -16.52
N LEU A 50 7.46 8.44 -15.68
CA LEU A 50 6.97 8.50 -14.32
C LEU A 50 7.66 9.61 -13.53
N PRO A 51 6.89 10.36 -12.71
CA PRO A 51 7.44 11.46 -11.93
C PRO A 51 8.48 10.93 -10.93
N LYS A 52 9.69 11.48 -11.02
CA LYS A 52 10.80 11.23 -10.09
C LYS A 52 10.86 12.27 -8.97
N LEU A 53 9.72 12.91 -8.68
CA LEU A 53 9.61 13.91 -7.63
C LEU A 53 9.09 13.25 -6.35
N GLY A 54 9.70 13.60 -5.21
CA GLY A 54 9.27 13.11 -3.91
C GLY A 54 7.89 13.64 -3.49
N LEU A 55 7.29 12.97 -2.49
CA LEU A 55 6.06 13.43 -1.85
C LEU A 55 6.28 14.65 -0.95
N GLY A 56 5.33 15.58 -0.95
CA GLY A 56 5.29 16.71 0.00
C GLY A 56 5.00 16.28 1.45
N PRO A 57 5.23 17.15 2.45
CA PRO A 57 5.12 16.80 3.87
C PRO A 57 3.75 16.29 4.29
N PHE A 58 2.68 16.92 3.80
CA PHE A 58 1.31 16.48 4.07
C PHE A 58 1.04 15.08 3.51
N SER A 59 1.43 14.81 2.26
CA SER A 59 1.27 13.48 1.67
C SER A 59 2.07 12.42 2.43
N ARG A 60 3.26 12.74 2.92
CA ARG A 60 4.04 11.83 3.79
C ARG A 60 3.29 11.53 5.09
N ALA A 61 2.77 12.55 5.76
CA ALA A 61 2.01 12.39 7.00
C ALA A 61 0.72 11.59 6.78
N TYR A 62 0.02 11.85 5.67
CA TYR A 62 -1.21 11.15 5.31
C TYR A 62 -0.96 9.68 4.94
N PHE A 63 0.16 9.38 4.29
CA PHE A 63 0.57 8.00 4.07
C PHE A 63 0.89 7.28 5.39
N ARG A 64 1.56 7.93 6.34
CA ARG A 64 1.82 7.33 7.67
C ARG A 64 0.53 7.04 8.44
N GLN A 65 -0.48 7.89 8.30
CA GLN A 65 -1.82 7.61 8.85
C GLN A 65 -2.42 6.35 8.19
N MET A 66 -2.40 6.26 6.86
CA MET A 66 -2.86 5.06 6.15
C MET A 66 -2.10 3.82 6.60
N LEU A 67 -0.77 3.89 6.72
CA LEU A 67 0.09 2.82 7.23
C LEU A 67 -0.35 2.38 8.63
N SER A 68 -0.57 3.31 9.55
CA SER A 68 -1.04 3.00 10.92
C SER A 68 -2.41 2.31 10.96
N ASN A 69 -3.27 2.53 9.96
CA ASN A 69 -4.56 1.83 9.90
C ASN A 69 -4.37 0.35 9.54
N TYR A 70 -3.32 0.01 8.79
CA TYR A 70 -2.95 -1.35 8.39
C TYR A 70 -2.02 -2.07 9.39
N CYS A 71 -1.71 -1.41 10.52
CA CYS A 71 -0.95 -1.99 11.64
C CYS A 71 -1.83 -2.30 12.86
N GLN A 72 -3.12 -1.97 12.83
CA GLN A 72 -3.95 -2.14 14.02
C GLN A 72 -4.45 -3.56 14.17
N ARG A 73 -4.18 -4.16 15.32
CA ARG A 73 -4.78 -5.43 15.75
C ARG A 73 -6.00 -5.16 16.62
N ASP A 74 -7.14 -5.66 16.16
CA ASP A 74 -8.44 -5.40 16.79
C ASP A 74 -8.54 -6.05 18.19
N GLU A 75 -7.76 -7.10 18.45
CA GLU A 75 -7.71 -7.81 19.74
C GLU A 75 -7.16 -6.96 20.89
N GLU A 76 -6.35 -5.94 20.59
CA GLU A 76 -5.78 -5.03 21.61
C GLU A 76 -6.73 -3.86 21.97
N MET A 77 -7.97 -3.83 21.43
CA MET A 77 -8.93 -2.72 21.61
C MET A 77 -9.86 -2.83 22.83
N LEU A 78 -9.65 -3.79 23.73
CA LEU A 78 -10.57 -4.08 24.84
C LEU A 78 -10.56 -3.07 26.00
N ILE A 79 -9.67 -2.07 26.00
CA ILE A 79 -9.52 -1.09 27.10
C ILE A 79 -10.13 0.26 26.72
N THR A 80 -11.28 0.59 27.33
CA THR A 80 -12.17 1.70 26.94
C THR A 80 -11.97 3.01 27.73
N ASN A 81 -11.06 3.04 28.71
CA ASN A 81 -10.90 4.18 29.60
C ASN A 81 -10.40 5.46 28.88
N ALA A 82 -10.75 6.65 29.40
CA ALA A 82 -10.43 7.94 28.77
C ALA A 82 -8.92 8.16 28.61
N ALA A 83 -8.12 7.74 29.60
CA ALA A 83 -6.67 7.83 29.54
C ALA A 83 -6.08 7.00 28.38
N SER A 84 -6.59 5.79 28.13
CA SER A 84 -6.16 4.98 26.99
C SER A 84 -6.58 5.58 25.66
N ARG A 85 -7.75 6.23 25.58
CA ARG A 85 -8.15 6.98 24.38
C ARG A 85 -7.20 8.12 24.09
N CYS A 86 -6.86 8.95 25.09
CA CYS A 86 -5.89 10.03 24.95
C CYS A 86 -4.50 9.50 24.53
N ARG A 87 -4.03 8.42 25.17
CA ARG A 87 -2.77 7.77 24.82
C ARG A 87 -2.78 7.28 23.37
N ARG A 88 -3.87 6.65 22.91
CA ARG A 88 -4.02 6.20 21.51
C ARG A 88 -3.97 7.38 20.55
N THR A 89 -4.75 8.44 20.79
CA THR A 89 -4.73 9.65 19.98
C THR A 89 -3.32 10.24 19.89
N LEU A 90 -2.59 10.27 21.01
CA LEU A 90 -1.20 10.72 21.03
C LEU A 90 -0.28 9.82 20.20
N GLN A 91 -0.45 8.49 20.23
CA GLN A 91 0.33 7.59 19.38
C GLN A 91 0.00 7.76 17.89
N MET A 92 -1.27 7.97 17.54
CA MET A 92 -1.67 8.28 16.18
C MET A 92 -1.05 9.60 15.68
N LEU A 93 -1.01 10.62 16.54
CA LEU A 93 -0.36 11.89 16.24
C LEU A 93 1.15 11.72 16.05
N LYS A 94 1.82 10.94 16.92
CA LYS A 94 3.25 10.61 16.77
C LYS A 94 3.52 9.88 15.45
N MET A 95 2.66 8.95 15.05
CA MET A 95 2.75 8.28 13.75
C MET A 95 2.60 9.27 12.59
N PHE A 96 1.60 10.15 12.64
CA PHE A 96 1.38 11.18 11.63
C PHE A 96 2.61 12.07 11.44
N LEU A 97 3.19 12.54 12.54
CA LEU A 97 4.40 13.37 12.55
C LEU A 97 5.68 12.60 12.17
N GLY A 98 5.66 11.26 12.24
CA GLY A 98 6.78 10.40 11.86
C GLY A 98 7.71 9.98 13.01
N GLY A 99 7.34 10.27 14.26
CA GLY A 99 8.09 9.87 15.47
C GLY A 99 7.52 8.66 16.20
N GLY A 100 6.44 8.05 15.70
CA GLY A 100 5.78 6.90 16.33
C GLY A 100 6.55 5.59 16.20
N ASN A 101 5.93 4.51 16.70
CA ASN A 101 6.46 3.15 16.67
C ASN A 101 5.33 2.16 16.36
N LEU A 102 5.56 1.23 15.44
CA LEU A 102 4.52 0.27 15.03
C LEU A 102 4.10 -0.67 16.16
N ARG A 103 5.00 -0.99 17.10
CA ARG A 103 4.69 -1.82 18.28
C ARG A 103 3.55 -1.28 19.13
N THR A 104 3.21 0.00 19.00
CA THR A 104 2.07 0.61 19.71
C THR A 104 0.70 0.16 19.19
N PHE A 105 0.64 -0.56 18.06
CA PHE A 105 -0.59 -1.06 17.44
C PHE A 105 -0.74 -2.59 17.46
N GLY A 106 0.30 -3.30 17.88
CA GLY A 106 0.36 -4.76 17.93
C GLY A 106 1.73 -5.24 18.41
N ARG A 107 1.78 -6.24 19.29
CA ARG A 107 3.03 -6.84 19.82
C ARG A 107 3.90 -7.48 18.75
N GLU A 108 3.32 -7.94 17.66
CA GLU A 108 4.00 -8.57 16.53
C GLU A 108 4.81 -7.57 15.68
N HIS A 109 4.54 -6.27 15.83
CA HIS A 109 5.29 -5.26 15.10
C HIS A 109 6.68 -5.00 15.72
N PRO A 110 7.69 -4.65 14.89
CA PRO A 110 9.02 -4.29 15.37
C PRO A 110 8.98 -3.13 16.36
N ASP A 111 9.75 -3.26 17.44
CA ASP A 111 9.96 -2.18 18.40
C ASP A 111 11.02 -1.20 17.89
N PHE A 112 10.66 -0.36 16.93
CA PHE A 112 11.61 0.54 16.29
C PHE A 112 11.00 1.92 15.97
N PRO A 113 11.69 3.02 16.31
CA PRO A 113 11.18 4.36 16.06
C PRO A 113 11.16 4.69 14.57
N LEU A 114 10.00 5.12 14.07
CA LEU A 114 9.78 5.41 12.65
C LEU A 114 10.67 6.54 12.11
N SER A 115 11.11 7.45 12.97
CA SER A 115 12.02 8.55 12.61
C SER A 115 13.38 8.04 12.12
N LYS A 116 13.88 6.94 12.70
CA LYS A 116 15.14 6.30 12.30
C LYS A 116 15.00 5.51 11.01
N VAL A 117 13.79 5.09 10.64
CA VAL A 117 13.55 4.33 9.42
C VAL A 117 13.81 5.16 8.17
N GLN A 118 13.64 6.49 8.20
CA GLN A 118 13.81 7.36 7.02
C GLN A 118 13.00 6.89 5.80
N LEU A 119 11.72 6.57 6.03
CA LEU A 119 10.84 5.88 5.10
C LEU A 119 10.75 6.50 3.68
N PHE A 120 10.85 7.82 3.57
CA PHE A 120 10.66 8.56 2.31
C PHE A 120 11.97 9.06 1.67
N ARG A 121 13.11 8.45 2.00
CA ARG A 121 14.39 8.73 1.35
C ARG A 121 14.67 7.63 0.33
N ALA A 122 14.32 7.89 -0.92
CA ALA A 122 14.42 6.96 -2.04
C ALA A 122 15.88 6.70 -2.47
N GLU A 123 16.71 7.75 -2.43
CA GLU A 123 18.07 7.75 -2.99
C GLU A 123 19.07 6.87 -2.22
N THR A 124 18.81 6.60 -0.95
CA THR A 124 19.72 5.84 -0.08
C THR A 124 19.38 4.35 -0.01
N ARG A 125 18.58 3.84 -0.95
CA ARG A 125 17.96 2.52 -0.85
C ARG A 125 18.45 1.57 -1.93
N SER A 126 18.68 0.34 -1.52
CA SER A 126 18.94 -0.75 -2.44
C SER A 126 17.69 -1.09 -3.23
N LYS A 127 17.95 -1.55 -4.45
CA LYS A 127 16.95 -2.12 -5.33
C LYS A 127 16.60 -3.52 -4.81
N PRO A 128 15.34 -3.77 -4.38
CA PRO A 128 14.97 -5.10 -3.96
C PRO A 128 14.89 -6.02 -5.18
N ASP A 129 15.36 -7.25 -5.02
CA ASP A 129 15.29 -8.26 -6.06
C ASP A 129 13.84 -8.65 -6.35
N ALA A 130 13.54 -9.06 -7.58
CA ALA A 130 12.19 -9.46 -7.98
C ALA A 130 11.69 -10.68 -7.19
N GLU A 131 12.59 -11.60 -6.82
CA GLU A 131 12.30 -12.83 -6.07
C GLU A 131 11.84 -12.54 -4.63
N VAL A 132 12.43 -11.53 -3.98
CA VAL A 132 12.05 -11.07 -2.63
C VAL A 132 10.57 -10.69 -2.55
N TRP A 133 9.97 -10.29 -3.68
CA TRP A 133 8.59 -9.84 -3.76
C TRP A 133 7.59 -10.92 -4.18
N GLU A 134 8.01 -12.17 -4.34
CA GLU A 134 7.12 -13.27 -4.78
C GLU A 134 5.90 -13.40 -3.85
N SER A 135 6.10 -13.34 -2.54
CA SER A 135 5.03 -13.45 -1.54
C SER A 135 3.97 -12.35 -1.70
N TYR A 136 4.38 -11.11 -1.98
CA TYR A 136 3.46 -10.02 -2.27
C TYR A 136 2.70 -10.24 -3.59
N TRP A 137 3.38 -10.68 -4.65
CA TRP A 137 2.72 -10.93 -5.93
C TRP A 137 1.73 -12.08 -5.85
N ARG A 138 2.03 -13.13 -5.08
CA ARG A 138 1.09 -14.22 -4.78
C ARG A 138 -0.12 -13.71 -4.01
N PHE A 139 0.09 -12.89 -2.96
CA PHE A 139 -1.00 -12.24 -2.23
C PHE A 139 -1.93 -11.44 -3.17
N LEU A 140 -1.34 -10.62 -4.04
CA LEU A 140 -2.10 -9.82 -5.00
C LEU A 140 -2.88 -10.70 -5.98
N SER A 141 -2.25 -11.74 -6.54
CA SER A 141 -2.88 -12.67 -7.50
C SER A 141 -4.09 -13.37 -6.89
N VAL A 142 -3.93 -13.93 -5.69
CA VAL A 142 -5.02 -14.62 -4.97
C VAL A 142 -6.19 -13.68 -4.71
N ARG A 143 -5.93 -12.43 -4.30
CA ARG A 143 -7.00 -11.45 -4.08
C ARG A 143 -7.74 -11.10 -5.38
N LEU A 144 -7.03 -10.98 -6.49
CA LEU A 144 -7.61 -10.73 -7.81
C LEU A 144 -8.45 -11.92 -8.31
N GLU A 145 -7.91 -13.13 -8.23
CA GLU A 145 -8.56 -14.38 -8.67
C GLU A 145 -9.79 -14.71 -7.85
N CYS A 146 -9.74 -14.51 -6.53
CA CYS A 146 -10.86 -14.79 -5.63
C CYS A 146 -11.83 -13.61 -5.48
N PHE A 147 -11.63 -12.51 -6.21
CA PHE A 147 -12.45 -11.30 -6.14
C PHE A 147 -12.58 -10.71 -4.71
N GLN A 148 -11.58 -10.94 -3.85
CA GLN A 148 -11.58 -10.56 -2.43
C GLN A 148 -11.11 -9.12 -2.19
N PHE A 149 -11.61 -8.18 -3.00
CA PHE A 149 -11.25 -6.77 -2.94
C PHE A 149 -12.41 -5.80 -3.21
N PHE A 150 -13.62 -6.28 -3.52
CA PHE A 150 -14.80 -5.43 -3.74
C PHE A 150 -16.08 -6.11 -3.23
N GLY A 151 -17.20 -5.39 -3.27
CA GLY A 151 -18.48 -5.89 -2.80
C GLY A 151 -18.42 -6.31 -1.33
N PHE A 152 -19.12 -7.38 -0.95
CA PHE A 152 -19.17 -7.86 0.44
C PHE A 152 -17.77 -8.14 1.01
N ALA A 153 -16.85 -8.65 0.19
CA ALA A 153 -15.48 -8.96 0.62
C ALA A 153 -14.64 -7.72 0.97
N TYR A 154 -15.06 -6.52 0.56
CA TYR A 154 -14.38 -5.27 0.88
C TYR A 154 -15.37 -4.14 1.14
N TYR A 155 -16.13 -4.28 2.24
CA TYR A 155 -16.98 -3.23 2.80
C TYR A 155 -18.00 -2.62 1.82
N GLU A 156 -18.58 -3.47 0.96
CA GLU A 156 -19.58 -3.12 -0.06
C GLU A 156 -19.10 -2.06 -1.06
N LEU A 157 -17.78 -1.97 -1.30
CA LEU A 157 -17.25 -1.01 -2.26
C LEU A 157 -17.42 -1.44 -3.72
N PRO A 158 -17.57 -0.46 -4.64
CA PRO A 158 -17.51 -0.73 -6.08
C PRO A 158 -16.17 -1.33 -6.52
N PHE A 159 -16.21 -2.08 -7.62
CA PHE A 159 -15.06 -2.79 -8.19
C PHE A 159 -13.77 -1.95 -8.26
N PHE A 160 -13.82 -0.76 -8.88
CA PHE A 160 -12.62 0.07 -9.04
C PHE A 160 -12.12 0.70 -7.74
N ALA A 161 -13.00 1.02 -6.80
CA ALA A 161 -12.59 1.52 -5.49
C ALA A 161 -11.85 0.41 -4.71
N GLY A 162 -12.39 -0.80 -4.76
CA GLY A 162 -11.74 -1.99 -4.25
C GLY A 162 -10.38 -2.28 -4.88
N LEU A 163 -10.30 -2.22 -6.21
CA LEU A 163 -9.07 -2.47 -6.95
C LEU A 163 -8.00 -1.40 -6.66
N ALA A 164 -8.42 -0.15 -6.50
CA ALA A 164 -7.55 0.94 -6.08
C ALA A 164 -6.96 0.68 -4.69
N ALA A 165 -7.80 0.26 -3.75
CA ALA A 165 -7.38 -0.11 -2.39
C ALA A 165 -6.42 -1.30 -2.39
N LEU A 166 -6.72 -2.33 -3.18
CA LEU A 166 -5.87 -3.50 -3.33
C LEU A 166 -4.49 -3.14 -3.88
N LEU A 167 -4.40 -2.30 -4.91
CA LEU A 167 -3.10 -1.87 -5.44
C LEU A 167 -2.33 -0.98 -4.46
N LEU A 168 -2.99 -0.20 -3.61
CA LEU A 168 -2.34 0.57 -2.54
C LEU A 168 -1.71 -0.30 -1.45
N THR A 169 -1.97 -1.61 -1.44
CA THR A 169 -1.24 -2.54 -0.56
C THR A 169 0.24 -2.65 -0.93
N TYR A 170 0.65 -2.37 -2.19
CA TYR A 170 2.07 -2.41 -2.57
C TYR A 170 2.92 -1.38 -1.82
N PRO A 171 2.62 -0.05 -1.87
CA PRO A 171 3.40 0.92 -1.11
C PRO A 171 3.32 0.67 0.41
N LEU A 172 2.21 0.13 0.92
CA LEU A 172 2.12 -0.29 2.32
C LEU A 172 3.08 -1.45 2.62
N ALA A 173 3.09 -2.49 1.78
CA ALA A 173 3.99 -3.62 1.91
C ALA A 173 5.46 -3.17 1.88
N LEU A 174 5.80 -2.29 0.95
CA LEU A 174 7.12 -1.68 0.83
C LEU A 174 7.52 -0.94 2.11
N ALA A 175 6.60 -0.16 2.68
CA ALA A 175 6.85 0.55 3.92
C ALA A 175 7.05 -0.41 5.11
N HIS A 176 6.20 -1.42 5.27
CA HIS A 176 6.34 -2.44 6.30
C HIS A 176 7.66 -3.22 6.19
N ALA A 177 7.99 -3.67 4.99
CA ALA A 177 9.21 -4.43 4.74
C ALA A 177 10.46 -3.59 5.05
N ARG A 178 10.46 -2.30 4.70
CA ARG A 178 11.55 -1.37 5.06
C ARG A 178 11.67 -1.15 6.57
N ILE A 179 10.54 -1.01 7.27
CA ILE A 179 10.54 -0.88 8.73
C ILE A 179 11.11 -2.15 9.37
N SER A 180 10.71 -3.33 8.89
CA SER A 180 11.24 -4.63 9.33
C SER A 180 12.75 -4.73 9.10
N ALA A 181 13.22 -4.52 7.87
CA ALA A 181 14.64 -4.56 7.53
C ALA A 181 15.47 -3.59 8.40
N THR A 182 15.02 -2.34 8.51
CA THR A 182 15.75 -1.31 9.26
C THR A 182 15.77 -1.62 10.76
N SER A 183 14.70 -2.22 11.30
CA SER A 183 14.66 -2.63 12.71
C SER A 183 15.69 -3.71 13.05
N GLN A 184 16.13 -4.46 12.04
CA GLN A 184 17.19 -5.48 12.14
C GLN A 184 18.57 -4.93 11.73
N GLY A 185 18.70 -3.61 11.54
CA GLY A 185 19.96 -2.98 11.11
C GLY A 185 20.29 -3.16 9.62
N ARG A 186 19.37 -3.69 8.81
CA ARG A 186 19.57 -3.91 7.37
C ARG A 186 19.03 -2.73 6.55
N THR A 187 19.73 -2.40 5.46
CA THR A 187 19.23 -1.48 4.43
C THR A 187 18.38 -2.18 3.38
N ASP A 188 18.68 -3.46 3.17
CA ASP A 188 18.16 -4.27 2.09
C ASP A 188 16.97 -5.10 2.58
N ILE A 189 15.93 -5.16 1.74
CA ILE A 189 14.72 -5.92 2.01
C ILE A 189 15.01 -7.38 1.69
N ALA A 190 14.73 -8.26 2.66
CA ALA A 190 14.77 -9.71 2.49
C ALA A 190 13.35 -10.27 2.32
N ALA A 191 13.23 -11.52 1.88
CA ALA A 191 11.94 -12.15 1.61
C ALA A 191 11.05 -12.20 2.88
N GLU A 192 11.65 -12.40 4.05
CA GLU A 192 11.00 -12.45 5.36
C GLU A 192 10.34 -11.11 5.71
N ASP A 193 10.95 -9.99 5.32
CA ASP A 193 10.38 -8.66 5.56
C ASP A 193 9.11 -8.44 4.74
N VAL A 194 9.10 -8.95 3.50
CA VAL A 194 7.90 -8.89 2.62
C VAL A 194 6.84 -9.86 3.11
N GLN A 195 7.21 -11.06 3.56
CA GLN A 195 6.27 -12.01 4.16
C GLN A 195 5.59 -11.43 5.41
N TYR A 196 6.37 -10.81 6.31
CA TYR A 196 5.84 -10.08 7.45
C TYR A 196 4.89 -8.97 7.03
N ALA A 197 5.26 -8.18 6.01
CA ALA A 197 4.41 -7.12 5.48
C ALA A 197 3.08 -7.67 4.94
N VAL A 198 3.12 -8.74 4.15
CA VAL A 198 1.94 -9.43 3.61
C VAL A 198 1.06 -9.96 4.73
N ALA A 199 1.63 -10.59 5.77
CA ALA A 199 0.86 -11.08 6.91
C ALA A 199 0.13 -9.95 7.67
N SER A 200 0.77 -8.79 7.82
CA SER A 200 0.12 -7.60 8.39
C SER A 200 -1.03 -7.12 7.52
N LEU A 201 -0.81 -7.04 6.21
CA LEU A 201 -1.81 -6.58 5.26
C LEU A 201 -3.01 -7.52 5.14
N ASP A 202 -2.77 -8.83 5.06
CA ASP A 202 -3.82 -9.84 4.91
C ASP A 202 -4.75 -9.88 6.13
N HIS A 203 -4.20 -9.62 7.32
CA HIS A 203 -4.99 -9.52 8.53
C HIS A 203 -5.94 -8.31 8.51
N CYS A 204 -5.51 -7.15 7.99
CA CYS A 204 -6.31 -5.94 8.02
C CYS A 204 -7.22 -5.77 6.79
N HIS A 205 -6.75 -6.12 5.58
CA HIS A 205 -7.40 -5.77 4.32
C HIS A 205 -8.74 -6.50 4.14
N GLY A 206 -9.83 -5.74 4.14
CA GLY A 206 -11.20 -6.26 4.05
C GLY A 206 -11.75 -6.84 5.36
N ARG A 207 -10.96 -6.82 6.45
CA ARG A 207 -11.34 -7.38 7.75
C ARG A 207 -11.39 -6.34 8.87
N SER A 208 -10.45 -5.39 8.89
CA SER A 208 -10.37 -4.40 9.96
C SER A 208 -11.61 -3.49 9.97
N PRO A 209 -12.34 -3.35 11.10
CA PRO A 209 -13.45 -2.42 11.24
C PRO A 209 -13.05 -0.96 10.98
N ARG A 210 -11.78 -0.61 11.24
CA ARG A 210 -11.28 0.75 11.04
C ARG A 210 -11.29 1.16 9.58
N LEU A 211 -10.95 0.24 8.68
CA LEU A 211 -10.97 0.46 7.24
C LEU A 211 -12.41 0.51 6.69
N LYS A 212 -13.42 0.06 7.45
CA LYS A 212 -14.83 0.26 7.07
C LYS A 212 -15.21 1.75 7.04
N PHE A 213 -14.62 2.56 7.94
CA PHE A 213 -14.93 3.99 8.01
C PHE A 213 -14.40 4.74 6.79
N LYS A 214 -15.29 5.52 6.15
CA LYS A 214 -14.98 6.34 4.96
C LYS A 214 -13.76 7.24 5.15
N PHE A 215 -13.61 7.84 6.33
CA PHE A 215 -12.48 8.71 6.65
C PHE A 215 -11.13 7.98 6.56
N SER A 216 -11.06 6.74 7.06
CA SER A 216 -9.85 5.91 7.02
C SER A 216 -9.43 5.53 5.60
N ARG A 217 -10.40 5.48 4.67
CA ARG A 217 -10.20 5.13 3.25
C ARG A 217 -10.06 6.32 2.34
N ASN A 218 -10.20 7.55 2.83
CA ASN A 218 -10.02 8.73 1.98
C ASN A 218 -8.57 8.84 1.42
N ALA A 219 -7.62 8.13 2.04
CA ALA A 219 -6.28 7.94 1.51
C ALA A 219 -6.27 7.25 0.14
N GLU A 220 -7.23 6.35 -0.13
CA GLU A 220 -7.38 5.67 -1.42
C GLU A 220 -7.65 6.69 -2.53
N ASN A 221 -8.63 7.58 -2.31
CA ASN A 221 -8.97 8.67 -3.23
C ASN A 221 -7.87 9.72 -3.39
N TYR A 222 -7.06 9.92 -2.34
CA TYR A 222 -5.99 10.90 -2.37
C TYR A 222 -4.75 10.41 -3.13
N PHE A 223 -4.36 9.15 -2.89
CA PHE A 223 -3.15 8.58 -3.47
C PHE A 223 -3.39 7.97 -4.85
N PHE A 224 -4.40 7.12 -4.99
CA PHE A 224 -4.54 6.28 -6.17
C PHE A 224 -4.67 7.08 -7.48
N PRO A 225 -5.48 8.15 -7.61
CA PRO A 225 -5.71 8.77 -8.91
C PRO A 225 -4.48 9.42 -9.52
N VAL A 226 -3.61 10.06 -8.72
CA VAL A 226 -2.50 10.87 -9.25
C VAL A 226 -1.19 10.62 -8.52
N ARG A 227 -1.23 10.41 -7.20
CA ARG A 227 -0.04 10.41 -6.34
C ARG A 227 0.60 9.04 -6.16
N TYR A 228 -0.01 7.98 -6.67
CA TYR A 228 0.51 6.62 -6.57
C TYR A 228 1.98 6.48 -7.03
N PRO A 229 2.38 6.92 -8.24
CA PRO A 229 3.78 6.82 -8.66
C PRO A 229 4.72 7.66 -7.80
N PHE A 230 4.29 8.85 -7.37
CA PHE A 230 5.07 9.70 -6.45
C PHE A 230 5.27 9.03 -5.09
N LEU A 231 4.26 8.32 -4.59
CA LEU A 231 4.32 7.57 -3.35
C LEU A 231 5.29 6.39 -3.46
N VAL A 232 5.17 5.59 -4.51
CA VAL A 232 6.09 4.47 -4.76
C VAL A 232 7.51 4.99 -4.95
N PHE A 233 7.70 6.09 -5.67
CA PHE A 233 8.99 6.75 -5.84
C PHE A 233 9.57 7.23 -4.52
N ALA A 234 8.80 7.95 -3.70
CA ALA A 234 9.25 8.44 -2.41
C ALA A 234 9.68 7.31 -1.46
N LEU A 235 9.04 6.15 -1.57
CA LEU A 235 9.41 4.93 -0.83
C LEU A 235 10.58 4.17 -1.45
N GLY A 236 11.28 4.73 -2.45
CA GLY A 236 12.39 4.09 -3.16
C GLY A 236 11.89 3.13 -4.23
N MET A 237 11.30 3.69 -5.29
CA MET A 237 10.96 2.96 -6.51
C MET A 237 12.26 2.49 -7.17
N HIS A 238 12.42 1.18 -7.28
CA HIS A 238 13.50 0.57 -8.06
C HIS A 238 12.96 -0.59 -8.88
#